data_AF-A0A958JTP0-F1
#
_entry.id   AF-A0A958JTP0-F1
#
_cell.length_a   1.000
_cell.length_b   1.000
_cell.length_c   1.000
_cell.angle_alpha   90.00
_cell.angle_beta   90.00
_cell.angle_gamma   90.00
#
_symmetry.space_group_name_H-M   'P 1'
#
loop_
_entity.id
_entity.type
_entity.pdbx_description
1 polymer ?
#
loop_
_entity_poly.entity_id
_entity_poly.type
_entity_poly.pdbx_seq_one_letter_code
_entity_poly.pdbx_strand_id
1 'polypeptide(L)'
;MRENALSFAYLAIFAFAVFFGTDSIVCAEELHPILPGMSVEEMEAASVGCKDCHTKTDAPTMHENPGVVIGCADCHGGDPTVRASGVLPESPEYDQLKDKAHVLPEFPEFWPSSANPPNSYTHILKESPEFVRFINPGDLRVAPEACGGCHAQITRAVQKSLMTTSAMLWGGAAYNNNILPYKNYVLGESYGKYGEPQTILHGGELCEERKEHGALEQLTAMPQWEVLSPG
;
A
#
# COMPACT_ATOMS: atom_id res chain seq x y z
N MET A 1 -43.86 65.11 -22.07
CA MET A 1 -42.54 65.49 -22.63
C MET A 1 -41.50 65.20 -21.56
N ARG A 2 -40.58 64.26 -21.86
CA ARG A 2 -39.27 64.02 -21.21
C ARG A 2 -39.27 63.71 -19.70
N GLU A 3 -38.43 62.84 -19.14
CA GLU A 3 -37.48 61.83 -19.58
C GLU A 3 -37.06 61.10 -18.27
N ASN A 4 -36.88 59.77 -18.35
CA ASN A 4 -35.86 58.94 -17.69
C ASN A 4 -35.54 59.04 -16.19
N ALA A 5 -35.75 57.92 -15.48
CA ALA A 5 -34.73 57.20 -14.70
C ALA A 5 -35.30 55.83 -14.24
N LEU A 6 -35.23 54.81 -15.09
CA LEU A 6 -34.30 53.67 -14.94
C LEU A 6 -34.47 52.89 -13.63
N SER A 7 -35.50 52.03 -13.57
CA SER A 7 -35.55 50.90 -12.65
C SER A 7 -35.09 49.65 -13.40
N PHE A 8 -33.78 49.37 -13.34
CA PHE A 8 -33.20 48.13 -13.83
C PHE A 8 -33.55 46.99 -12.85
N ALA A 9 -34.63 46.27 -13.13
CA ALA A 9 -34.84 44.94 -12.55
C ALA A 9 -34.12 43.92 -13.44
N TYR A 10 -32.83 43.69 -13.18
CA TYR A 10 -32.13 42.52 -13.71
C TYR A 10 -32.62 41.29 -12.95
N LEU A 11 -33.50 40.52 -13.58
CA LEU A 11 -33.82 39.16 -13.15
C LEU A 11 -32.60 38.28 -13.49
N ALA A 12 -31.62 38.21 -12.58
CA ALA A 12 -30.52 37.26 -12.70
C ALA A 12 -31.06 35.86 -12.36
N ILE A 13 -31.45 35.11 -13.38
CA ILE A 13 -31.70 33.67 -13.27
C ILE A 13 -30.32 33.02 -13.06
N PHE A 14 -29.93 32.81 -11.81
CA PHE A 14 -28.83 31.90 -11.48
C PHE A 14 -29.31 30.48 -11.80
N ALA A 15 -29.01 30.00 -13.00
CA ALA A 15 -29.06 28.59 -13.30
C ALA A 15 -27.98 27.90 -12.45
N PHE A 16 -28.40 27.31 -11.32
CA PHE A 16 -27.60 26.34 -10.59
C PHE A 16 -27.46 25.11 -11.50
N ALA A 17 -26.42 25.10 -12.34
CA ALA A 17 -25.97 23.88 -12.97
C ALA A 17 -25.46 22.99 -11.84
N VAL A 18 -26.31 22.05 -11.41
CA VAL A 18 -25.88 20.90 -10.61
C VAL A 18 -24.94 20.12 -11.53
N PHE A 19 -23.64 20.41 -11.43
CA PHE A 19 -22.62 19.50 -11.89
C PHE A 19 -22.75 18.26 -11.00
N PHE A 20 -23.51 17.28 -11.48
CA PHE A 20 -23.29 15.90 -11.07
C PHE A 20 -21.85 15.61 -11.49
N GLY A 21 -20.93 15.74 -10.54
CA GLY A 21 -19.61 15.17 -10.67
C GLY A 21 -19.84 13.74 -11.12
N THR A 22 -19.31 13.40 -12.28
CA THR A 22 -19.18 12.01 -12.67
C THR A 22 -18.45 11.35 -11.53
N ASP A 23 -19.13 10.50 -10.78
CA ASP A 23 -18.48 9.57 -9.88
C ASP A 23 -17.39 8.91 -10.70
N SER A 24 -16.15 9.32 -10.46
CA SER A 24 -14.99 8.55 -10.85
C SER A 24 -15.16 7.26 -10.09
N ILE A 25 -15.84 6.29 -10.71
CA ILE A 25 -15.70 4.89 -10.37
C ILE A 25 -14.20 4.67 -10.53
N VAL A 26 -13.48 4.79 -9.43
CA VAL A 26 -12.17 4.17 -9.29
C VAL A 26 -12.51 2.71 -9.53
N CYS A 27 -12.23 2.23 -10.74
CA CYS A 27 -12.25 0.81 -11.02
C CYS A 27 -11.42 0.20 -9.90
N ALA A 28 -12.05 -0.57 -9.01
CA ALA A 28 -11.31 -1.29 -7.99
C ALA A 28 -10.26 -2.07 -8.77
N GLU A 29 -9.00 -1.71 -8.58
CA GLU A 29 -7.88 -2.37 -9.25
C GLU A 29 -8.05 -3.87 -8.98
N GLU A 30 -8.05 -4.68 -10.04
CA GLU A 30 -8.22 -6.12 -9.90
C GLU A 30 -7.06 -6.65 -9.06
N LEU A 31 -7.33 -6.87 -7.77
CA LEU A 31 -6.42 -7.61 -6.92
C LEU A 31 -6.31 -9.01 -7.52
N HIS A 32 -5.12 -9.39 -7.97
CA HIS A 32 -4.79 -10.75 -8.39
C HIS A 32 -3.99 -11.43 -7.25
N PRO A 33 -4.65 -11.89 -6.17
CA PRO A 33 -3.95 -12.56 -5.10
C PRO A 33 -3.38 -13.88 -5.58
N ILE A 34 -2.25 -14.30 -5.00
CA ILE A 34 -1.71 -15.64 -5.23
C ILE A 34 -2.74 -16.68 -4.75
N LEU A 35 -3.17 -17.59 -5.61
CA LEU A 35 -4.11 -18.64 -5.26
C LEU A 35 -3.38 -19.96 -4.98
N PRO A 36 -3.87 -20.78 -4.03
CA PRO A 36 -3.33 -22.10 -3.80
C PRO A 36 -3.62 -23.05 -4.97
N GLY A 37 -2.77 -24.08 -5.11
CA GLY A 37 -2.99 -25.18 -6.06
C GLY A 37 -2.32 -25.01 -7.42
N MET A 38 -1.30 -24.14 -7.54
CA MET A 38 -0.47 -24.04 -8.75
C MET A 38 0.30 -25.33 -9.00
N SER A 39 0.55 -25.63 -10.27
CA SER A 39 1.39 -26.74 -10.70
C SER A 39 2.88 -26.42 -10.54
N VAL A 40 3.72 -27.45 -10.50
CA VAL A 40 5.18 -27.28 -10.43
C VAL A 40 5.69 -26.58 -11.68
N GLU A 41 5.06 -26.85 -12.83
CA GLU A 41 5.38 -26.22 -14.11
C GLU A 41 5.11 -24.71 -14.09
N GLU A 42 3.99 -24.27 -13.50
CA GLU A 42 3.67 -22.84 -13.33
C GLU A 42 4.65 -22.16 -12.38
N MET A 43 4.94 -22.77 -11.23
CA MET A 43 5.95 -22.27 -10.29
C MET A 43 7.33 -22.09 -10.94
N GLU A 44 7.76 -23.10 -11.71
CA GLU A 44 9.03 -23.06 -12.42
C GLU A 44 9.04 -21.95 -13.47
N ALA A 45 7.97 -21.80 -14.26
CA ALA A 45 7.83 -20.72 -15.22
C ALA A 45 7.88 -19.33 -14.56
N ALA A 46 7.26 -19.17 -13.39
CA ALA A 46 7.29 -17.94 -12.58
C ALA A 46 8.63 -17.69 -11.85
N SER A 47 9.61 -18.59 -11.98
CA SER A 47 10.90 -18.50 -11.28
C SER A 47 12.12 -18.61 -12.18
N VAL A 48 11.95 -19.11 -13.40
CA VAL A 48 13.05 -19.56 -14.25
C VAL A 48 14.06 -18.44 -14.48
N GLY A 49 13.62 -17.26 -14.93
CA GLY A 49 14.47 -16.08 -15.15
C GLY A 49 15.19 -15.59 -13.91
N CYS A 50 14.47 -15.54 -12.79
CA CYS A 50 15.01 -15.13 -11.50
C CYS A 50 16.23 -15.98 -11.11
N LYS A 51 16.16 -17.30 -11.34
CA LYS A 51 17.20 -18.27 -10.99
C LYS A 51 18.47 -18.19 -11.84
N ASP A 52 18.46 -17.44 -12.95
CA ASP A 52 19.68 -17.21 -13.74
C ASP A 52 20.66 -16.27 -13.01
N CYS A 53 20.13 -15.36 -12.19
CA CYS A 53 20.90 -14.41 -11.38
C CYS A 53 20.90 -14.80 -9.90
N HIS A 54 19.71 -15.13 -9.36
CA HIS A 54 19.48 -15.50 -7.96
C HIS A 54 19.60 -17.01 -7.77
N THR A 55 20.83 -17.51 -7.89
CA THR A 55 21.13 -18.96 -7.83
C THR A 55 21.10 -19.56 -6.43
N LYS A 56 21.09 -18.71 -5.39
CA LYS A 56 21.05 -19.13 -3.98
C LYS A 56 19.77 -18.63 -3.34
N THR A 57 18.99 -19.56 -2.81
CA THR A 57 17.79 -19.30 -2.01
C THR A 57 17.71 -20.36 -0.92
N ASP A 58 17.18 -19.99 0.25
CA ASP A 58 16.99 -20.91 1.37
C ASP A 58 15.85 -21.91 1.06
N ALA A 59 14.79 -21.44 0.40
CA ALA A 59 13.67 -22.24 -0.07
C ALA A 59 13.15 -21.69 -1.42
N PRO A 60 13.12 -22.49 -2.50
CA PRO A 60 12.67 -22.03 -3.83
C PRO A 60 11.26 -21.44 -3.87
N THR A 61 10.37 -21.88 -2.98
CA THR A 61 8.99 -21.39 -2.84
C THR A 61 8.79 -20.52 -1.61
N MET A 62 9.86 -20.14 -0.90
CA MET A 62 9.82 -19.50 0.43
C MET A 62 9.14 -20.30 1.55
N HIS A 63 8.67 -21.53 1.27
CA HIS A 63 7.97 -22.37 2.22
C HIS A 63 8.72 -23.69 2.40
N GLU A 64 8.88 -24.13 3.65
CA GLU A 64 9.44 -25.46 3.95
C GLU A 64 8.48 -26.60 3.59
N ASN A 65 7.17 -26.31 3.57
CA ASN A 65 6.16 -27.29 3.22
C ASN A 65 6.14 -27.53 1.69
N PRO A 66 6.45 -28.75 1.21
CA PRO A 66 6.50 -29.05 -0.22
C PRO A 66 5.13 -29.01 -0.90
N GLY A 67 4.04 -28.95 -0.14
CA GLY A 67 2.69 -28.74 -0.68
C GLY A 67 2.41 -27.30 -1.12
N VAL A 68 3.31 -26.35 -0.83
CA VAL A 68 3.18 -24.96 -1.28
C VAL A 68 4.07 -24.75 -2.50
N VAL A 69 3.41 -24.62 -3.65
CA VAL A 69 4.02 -24.51 -4.97
C VAL A 69 3.74 -23.10 -5.46
N ILE A 70 4.70 -22.18 -5.26
CA ILE A 70 4.62 -20.78 -5.69
C ILE A 70 5.98 -20.35 -6.23
N GLY A 71 6.00 -19.56 -7.30
CA GLY A 71 7.22 -19.06 -7.93
C GLY A 71 7.70 -17.73 -7.35
N CYS A 72 8.91 -17.33 -7.73
CA CYS A 72 9.54 -16.10 -7.27
C CYS A 72 8.68 -14.86 -7.64
N ALA A 73 8.27 -14.78 -8.91
CA ALA A 73 7.49 -13.65 -9.42
C ALA A 73 6.04 -13.63 -8.90
N ASP A 74 5.51 -14.77 -8.44
CA ASP A 74 4.18 -14.80 -7.83
C ASP A 74 4.16 -13.98 -6.54
N CYS A 75 5.24 -13.97 -5.76
CA CYS A 75 5.33 -13.16 -4.54
C CYS A 75 5.93 -11.78 -4.81
N HIS A 76 7.05 -11.71 -5.53
CA HIS A 76 7.81 -10.47 -5.73
C HIS A 76 7.40 -9.66 -6.98
N GLY A 77 6.75 -10.27 -7.97
CA GLY A 77 6.57 -9.65 -9.29
C GLY A 77 7.85 -9.67 -10.13
N GLY A 78 8.03 -8.66 -10.99
CA GLY A 78 9.09 -8.64 -12.01
C GLY A 78 8.76 -9.54 -13.21
N ASP A 79 9.72 -9.67 -14.12
CA ASP A 79 9.57 -10.49 -15.34
C ASP A 79 10.44 -11.76 -15.27
N PRO A 80 9.85 -12.93 -14.93
CA PRO A 80 10.57 -14.19 -14.86
C PRO A 80 10.90 -14.79 -16.23
N THR A 81 10.42 -14.18 -17.33
CA THR A 81 10.70 -14.65 -18.69
C THR A 81 12.05 -14.15 -19.21
N VAL A 82 12.61 -13.10 -18.60
CA VAL A 82 13.94 -12.58 -18.93
C VAL A 82 15.00 -13.61 -18.52
N ARG A 83 15.88 -13.95 -19.45
CA ARG A 83 16.94 -14.96 -19.28
C ARG A 83 18.31 -14.30 -19.28
N ALA A 84 19.14 -14.68 -18.32
CA ALA A 84 20.54 -14.25 -18.20
C ALA A 84 21.53 -15.43 -18.14
N SER A 85 21.06 -16.66 -18.37
CA SER A 85 21.89 -17.86 -18.41
C SER A 85 23.04 -17.72 -19.39
N GLY A 86 24.27 -17.80 -18.88
CA GLY A 86 25.50 -17.70 -19.68
C GLY A 86 26.00 -16.28 -19.92
N VAL A 87 25.30 -15.25 -19.41
CA VAL A 87 25.75 -13.86 -19.44
C VAL A 87 26.72 -13.62 -18.28
N LEU A 88 27.83 -12.93 -18.56
CA LEU A 88 28.83 -12.62 -17.54
C LEU A 88 28.25 -11.61 -16.53
N PRO A 89 28.30 -11.88 -15.20
CA PRO A 89 27.91 -10.91 -14.18
C PRO A 89 28.65 -9.58 -14.35
N GLU A 90 27.99 -8.47 -14.02
CA GLU A 90 28.55 -7.09 -14.10
C GLU A 90 28.93 -6.63 -15.52
N SER A 91 28.57 -7.39 -16.56
CA SER A 91 28.69 -6.92 -17.94
C SER A 91 27.56 -5.94 -18.30
N PRO A 92 27.74 -5.05 -19.30
CA PRO A 92 26.66 -4.18 -19.76
C PRO A 92 25.41 -4.92 -20.23
N GLU A 93 25.56 -6.14 -20.75
CA GLU A 93 24.44 -7.01 -21.13
C GLU A 93 23.68 -7.51 -19.89
N TYR A 94 24.41 -7.90 -18.83
CA TYR A 94 23.82 -8.33 -17.57
C TYR A 94 22.99 -7.21 -16.93
N ASP A 95 23.49 -5.98 -16.92
CA ASP A 95 22.77 -4.82 -16.38
C ASP A 95 21.49 -4.52 -17.17
N GLN A 96 21.53 -4.60 -18.51
CA GLN A 96 20.33 -4.42 -19.33
C GLN A 96 19.27 -5.51 -19.11
N LEU A 97 19.69 -6.75 -18.87
CA LEU A 97 18.77 -7.85 -18.56
C LEU A 97 18.18 -7.69 -17.15
N LYS A 98 19.00 -7.28 -16.18
CA LYS A 98 18.56 -6.95 -14.83
C LYS A 98 17.50 -5.86 -14.84
N ASP A 99 17.72 -4.77 -15.57
CA ASP A 99 16.77 -3.65 -15.67
C ASP A 99 15.44 -4.07 -16.34
N LYS A 100 15.47 -5.06 -17.24
CA LYS A 100 14.26 -5.63 -17.85
C LYS A 100 13.51 -6.57 -16.91
N ALA A 101 14.25 -7.36 -16.12
CA ALA A 101 13.67 -8.37 -15.23
C ALA A 101 13.10 -7.75 -13.94
N HIS A 102 13.78 -6.72 -13.42
CA HIS A 102 13.43 -6.07 -12.16
C HIS A 102 12.31 -5.05 -12.35
N VAL A 103 11.48 -4.87 -11.33
CA VAL A 103 10.64 -3.69 -11.24
C VAL A 103 11.54 -2.52 -10.84
N LEU A 104 11.59 -1.48 -11.67
CA LEU A 104 12.41 -0.30 -11.41
C LEU A 104 11.66 0.69 -10.51
N PRO A 105 12.35 1.43 -9.62
CA PRO A 105 11.73 2.48 -8.82
C PRO A 105 11.25 3.63 -9.70
N GLU A 106 10.18 4.30 -9.27
CA GLU A 106 9.72 5.53 -9.92
C GLU A 106 10.66 6.70 -9.64
N PHE A 107 11.36 6.66 -8.49
CA PHE A 107 12.32 7.69 -8.05
C PHE A 107 13.73 7.08 -7.86
N PRO A 108 14.48 6.80 -8.94
CA PRO A 108 15.81 6.18 -8.86
C PRO A 108 16.80 6.94 -7.98
N GLU A 109 16.65 8.25 -7.83
CA GLU A 109 17.49 9.08 -6.97
C GLU A 109 17.41 8.70 -5.48
N PHE A 110 16.31 8.08 -5.05
CA PHE A 110 16.18 7.55 -3.69
C PHE A 110 16.91 6.21 -3.52
N TRP A 111 17.17 5.48 -4.61
CA TRP A 111 17.70 4.11 -4.60
C TRP A 111 19.00 4.00 -5.40
N PRO A 112 20.08 4.72 -5.00
CA PRO A 112 21.33 4.76 -5.77
C PRO A 112 22.09 3.43 -5.80
N SER A 113 21.74 2.49 -4.90
CA SER A 113 22.27 1.13 -4.89
C SER A 113 21.24 0.18 -4.26
N SER A 114 21.54 -1.12 -4.22
CA SER A 114 20.70 -2.12 -3.54
C SER A 114 20.72 -2.02 -2.01
N ALA A 115 21.58 -1.18 -1.43
CA ALA A 115 21.59 -0.94 0.01
C ALA A 115 20.42 -0.03 0.42
N ASN A 116 19.83 -0.30 1.58
CA ASN A 116 18.76 0.54 2.13
C ASN A 116 19.28 1.98 2.36
N PRO A 117 18.71 3.00 1.68
CA PRO A 117 19.13 4.37 1.86
C PRO A 117 18.68 4.91 3.23
N PRO A 118 19.30 5.98 3.74
CA PRO A 118 18.78 6.71 4.89
C PRO A 118 17.33 7.14 4.65
N ASN A 119 16.48 7.05 5.67
CA ASN A 119 15.07 7.42 5.60
C ASN A 119 14.23 6.66 4.55
N SER A 120 14.66 5.46 4.15
CA SER A 120 13.95 4.59 3.20
C SER A 120 12.46 4.40 3.52
N TYR A 121 12.10 4.42 4.81
CA TYR A 121 10.72 4.32 5.29
C TYR A 121 9.80 5.47 4.82
N THR A 122 10.36 6.62 4.43
CA THR A 122 9.60 7.73 3.81
C THR A 122 9.62 7.68 2.28
N HIS A 123 10.69 7.15 1.69
CA HIS A 123 10.82 7.00 0.24
C HIS A 123 9.87 5.92 -0.29
N ILE A 124 9.78 4.80 0.41
CA ILE A 124 8.94 3.65 0.02
C ILE A 124 7.44 3.98 -0.01
N LEU A 125 7.01 5.05 0.69
CA LEU A 125 5.63 5.55 0.63
C LEU A 125 5.32 6.31 -0.67
N LYS A 126 6.34 6.71 -1.43
CA LYS A 126 6.18 7.40 -2.71
C LYS A 126 6.26 6.45 -3.91
N GLU A 127 6.75 5.24 -3.69
CA GLU A 127 6.96 4.25 -4.74
C GLU A 127 5.67 3.52 -5.12
N SER A 128 5.68 2.95 -6.33
CA SER A 128 4.61 2.10 -6.82
C SER A 128 4.44 0.82 -5.98
N PRO A 129 3.21 0.31 -5.82
CA PRO A 129 2.96 -0.96 -5.12
C PRO A 129 3.77 -2.13 -5.70
N GLU A 130 4.02 -2.13 -7.01
CA GLU A 130 4.82 -3.13 -7.71
C GLU A 130 6.28 -3.10 -7.25
N PHE A 131 6.88 -1.91 -7.14
CA PHE A 131 8.25 -1.78 -6.65
C PHE A 131 8.35 -2.14 -5.17
N VAL A 132 7.38 -1.71 -4.36
CA VAL A 132 7.29 -2.06 -2.94
C VAL A 132 7.21 -3.58 -2.76
N ARG A 133 6.33 -4.26 -3.52
CA ARG A 133 6.19 -5.72 -3.51
C ARG A 133 7.46 -6.42 -3.98
N PHE A 134 8.14 -5.87 -4.98
CA PHE A 134 9.39 -6.42 -5.51
C PHE A 134 10.49 -6.47 -4.46
N ILE A 135 10.71 -5.38 -3.73
CA ILE A 135 11.76 -5.31 -2.70
C ILE A 135 11.34 -5.88 -1.34
N ASN A 136 10.03 -5.83 -1.03
CA ASN A 136 9.48 -6.27 0.24
C ASN A 136 8.00 -6.73 0.08
N PRO A 137 7.75 -7.99 -0.29
CA PRO A 137 6.38 -8.50 -0.41
C PRO A 137 5.65 -8.62 0.94
N GLY A 138 6.37 -8.47 2.07
CA GLY A 138 5.81 -8.42 3.42
C GLY A 138 5.36 -7.02 3.85
N ASP A 139 5.56 -5.97 3.05
CA ASP A 139 5.02 -4.64 3.33
C ASP A 139 3.49 -4.73 3.43
N LEU A 140 2.93 -4.18 4.51
CA LEU A 140 1.52 -4.34 4.84
C LEU A 140 0.57 -3.74 3.79
N ARG A 141 1.07 -2.89 2.90
CA ARG A 141 0.31 -2.33 1.77
C ARG A 141 0.05 -3.35 0.67
N VAL A 142 0.94 -4.34 0.50
CA VAL A 142 0.91 -5.34 -0.58
C VAL A 142 0.84 -6.78 -0.06
N ALA A 143 1.04 -7.01 1.25
CA ALA A 143 0.95 -8.32 1.87
C ALA A 143 -0.40 -9.05 1.64
N PRO A 144 -1.57 -8.38 1.54
CA PRO A 144 -2.80 -9.07 1.14
C PRO A 144 -2.75 -9.67 -0.26
N GLU A 145 -1.99 -9.07 -1.18
CA GLU A 145 -1.81 -9.56 -2.56
C GLU A 145 -0.77 -10.69 -2.59
N ALA A 146 0.38 -10.46 -1.93
CA ALA A 146 1.51 -11.40 -1.93
C ALA A 146 1.30 -12.62 -1.01
N CYS A 147 0.58 -12.47 0.10
CA CYS A 147 0.40 -13.55 1.10
C CYS A 147 -1.08 -13.89 1.34
N GLY A 148 -2.00 -12.95 1.06
CA GLY A 148 -3.37 -13.03 1.54
C GLY A 148 -4.21 -14.15 0.94
N GLY A 149 -3.88 -14.70 -0.23
CA GLY A 149 -4.65 -15.81 -0.79
C GLY A 149 -4.62 -17.08 0.08
N CYS A 150 -3.52 -17.31 0.82
CA CYS A 150 -3.41 -18.37 1.82
C CYS A 150 -3.48 -17.85 3.27
N HIS A 151 -3.04 -16.60 3.51
CA HIS A 151 -2.86 -16.00 4.83
C HIS A 151 -3.75 -14.76 5.07
N ALA A 152 -4.95 -14.72 4.49
CA ALA A 152 -5.89 -13.58 4.59
C ALA A 152 -6.16 -13.15 6.04
N GLN A 153 -6.30 -14.10 6.96
CA GLN A 153 -6.64 -13.79 8.34
C GLN A 153 -5.53 -13.03 9.04
N ILE A 154 -4.28 -13.50 8.94
CA ILE A 154 -3.14 -12.88 9.62
C ILE A 154 -2.74 -11.57 8.96
N THR A 155 -2.76 -11.49 7.63
CA THR A 155 -2.47 -10.24 6.89
C THR A 155 -3.45 -9.12 7.27
N ARG A 156 -4.76 -9.43 7.38
CA ARG A 156 -5.76 -8.47 7.85
C ARG A 156 -5.61 -8.13 9.34
N ALA A 157 -5.26 -9.11 10.18
CA ALA A 157 -5.10 -8.89 11.61
C ALA A 157 -3.90 -7.99 11.92
N VAL A 158 -2.74 -8.25 11.29
CA VAL A 158 -1.52 -7.47 11.53
C VAL A 158 -1.68 -6.02 11.08
N GLN A 159 -2.35 -5.77 9.95
CA GLN A 159 -2.66 -4.41 9.46
C GLN A 159 -3.41 -3.55 10.49
N LYS A 160 -4.19 -4.17 11.38
CA LYS A 160 -4.98 -3.49 12.42
C LYS A 160 -4.30 -3.52 13.79
N SER A 161 -3.06 -4.01 13.88
CA SER A 161 -2.34 -4.19 15.15
C SER A 161 -1.76 -2.88 15.67
N LEU A 162 -1.44 -2.85 16.97
CA LEU A 162 -0.71 -1.74 17.59
C LEU A 162 0.71 -1.56 17.02
N MET A 163 1.33 -2.64 16.52
CA MET A 163 2.67 -2.58 15.91
C MET A 163 2.65 -1.87 14.56
N THR A 164 1.53 -1.94 13.84
CA THR A 164 1.34 -1.20 12.59
C THR A 164 0.91 0.23 12.84
N THR A 165 0.02 0.42 13.83
CA THR A 165 -0.71 1.68 13.95
C THR A 165 -0.10 2.69 14.90
N SER A 166 0.80 2.25 15.79
CA SER A 166 1.32 3.09 16.88
C SER A 166 0.22 3.77 17.71
N ALA A 167 -1.01 3.23 17.71
CA ALA A 167 -2.16 3.91 18.29
C ALA A 167 -1.99 4.19 19.79
N MET A 168 -1.25 3.31 20.48
CA MET A 168 -0.90 3.50 21.89
C MET A 168 0.01 4.71 22.12
N LEU A 169 0.99 4.94 21.24
CA LEU A 169 1.91 6.07 21.34
C LEU A 169 1.13 7.38 21.14
N TRP A 170 0.39 7.48 20.04
CA TRP A 170 -0.35 8.69 19.67
C TRP A 170 -1.51 9.00 20.61
N GLY A 171 -2.24 7.97 21.03
CA GLY A 171 -3.28 8.12 22.02
C GLY A 171 -2.76 8.54 23.40
N GLY A 172 -1.66 7.93 23.86
CA GLY A 172 -1.00 8.34 25.09
C GLY A 172 -0.49 9.78 25.04
N ALA A 173 0.13 10.19 23.93
CA ALA A 173 0.59 11.55 23.72
C ALA A 173 -0.58 12.55 23.73
N ALA A 174 -1.65 12.28 23.00
CA ALA A 174 -2.80 13.17 22.91
C ALA A 174 -3.55 13.31 24.25
N TYR A 175 -3.78 12.20 24.95
CA TYR A 175 -4.50 12.19 26.23
C TYR A 175 -3.69 12.87 27.35
N ASN A 176 -2.40 12.51 27.50
CA ASN A 176 -1.57 13.03 28.59
C ASN A 176 -1.27 14.53 28.47
N ASN A 177 -1.33 15.07 27.25
CA ASN A 177 -1.13 16.51 26.99
C ASN A 177 -2.46 17.27 26.84
N ASN A 178 -3.60 16.65 27.18
CA ASN A 178 -4.93 17.27 27.11
C ASN A 178 -5.30 17.79 25.71
N ILE A 179 -4.78 17.16 24.65
CA ILE A 179 -5.10 17.46 23.25
C ILE A 179 -6.44 16.84 22.89
N LEU A 180 -6.66 15.58 23.28
CA LEU A 180 -7.91 14.86 23.07
C LEU A 180 -8.39 14.19 24.37
N PRO A 181 -9.67 14.34 24.74
CA PRO A 181 -10.19 13.83 26.02
C PRO A 181 -10.65 12.36 25.94
N TYR A 182 -9.97 11.52 25.14
CA TYR A 182 -10.37 10.13 24.91
C TYR A 182 -9.38 9.13 25.53
N LYS A 183 -9.91 8.19 26.32
CA LYS A 183 -9.14 7.04 26.86
C LYS A 183 -9.07 5.87 25.88
N ASN A 184 -10.06 5.77 25.00
CA ASN A 184 -10.00 4.88 23.84
C ASN A 184 -9.29 5.66 22.72
N TYR A 185 -8.12 5.19 22.32
CA TYR A 185 -7.24 5.93 21.41
C TYR A 185 -7.75 5.86 19.97
N VAL A 186 -8.12 7.00 19.41
CA VAL A 186 -8.77 7.10 18.10
C VAL A 186 -7.82 7.50 16.97
N LEU A 187 -6.54 7.74 17.28
CA LEU A 187 -5.51 8.16 16.33
C LEU A 187 -4.46 7.07 16.14
N GLY A 188 -3.98 6.91 14.92
CA GLY A 188 -2.85 6.06 14.60
C GLY A 188 -2.27 6.35 13.21
N GLU A 189 -1.13 5.76 12.94
CA GLU A 189 -0.47 5.82 11.64
C GLU A 189 -0.84 4.60 10.81
N SER A 190 -1.26 4.81 9.58
CA SER A 190 -1.45 3.72 8.64
C SER A 190 -1.35 4.30 7.24
N TYR A 191 -0.82 3.52 6.31
CA TYR A 191 -0.60 3.95 4.92
C TYR A 191 -1.27 2.97 3.98
N GLY A 192 -2.04 3.49 3.03
CA GLY A 192 -2.77 2.75 2.01
C GLY A 192 -1.84 2.18 0.93
N LYS A 193 -2.42 1.52 -0.08
CA LYS A 193 -1.67 0.81 -1.12
C LYS A 193 -0.63 1.73 -1.79
N TYR A 194 -0.99 2.98 -2.05
CA TYR A 194 -0.15 3.98 -2.71
C TYR A 194 0.56 4.91 -1.71
N GLY A 195 0.68 4.51 -0.44
CA GLY A 195 1.43 5.21 0.59
C GLY A 195 0.76 6.46 1.17
N GLU A 196 -0.50 6.72 0.83
CA GLU A 196 -1.31 7.78 1.44
C GLU A 196 -1.70 7.43 2.88
N PRO A 197 -1.73 8.40 3.82
CA PRO A 197 -2.28 8.17 5.15
C PRO A 197 -3.72 7.66 5.06
N GLN A 198 -4.04 6.57 5.75
CA GLN A 198 -5.37 5.95 5.71
C GLN A 198 -6.01 5.78 7.09
N THR A 199 -7.32 5.99 7.13
CA THR A 199 -8.15 5.65 8.30
C THR A 199 -8.54 4.18 8.19
N ILE A 200 -8.29 3.41 9.25
CA ILE A 200 -8.65 2.00 9.32
C ILE A 200 -10.10 1.89 9.81
N LEU A 201 -10.93 1.19 9.05
CA LEU A 201 -12.33 0.92 9.43
C LEU A 201 -12.49 -0.52 9.96
N HIS A 202 -13.41 -0.70 10.91
CA HIS A 202 -13.78 -2.04 11.38
C HIS A 202 -14.41 -2.86 10.24
N GLY A 203 -15.29 -2.23 9.45
CA GLY A 203 -15.99 -2.84 8.31
C GLY A 203 -17.38 -3.41 8.63
N GLY A 204 -17.97 -3.03 9.77
CA GLY A 204 -19.29 -3.44 10.21
C GLY A 204 -19.69 -2.79 11.53
N GLU A 205 -20.90 -3.08 12.01
CA GLU A 205 -21.37 -2.61 13.32
C GLU A 205 -20.70 -3.42 14.45
N LEU A 206 -20.16 -2.71 15.44
CA LEU A 206 -19.61 -3.34 16.65
C LEU A 206 -20.75 -3.61 17.65
N CYS A 207 -20.79 -4.82 18.20
CA CYS A 207 -21.66 -5.10 19.34
C CYS A 207 -21.19 -4.33 20.59
N GLU A 208 -22.14 -3.99 21.47
CA GLU A 208 -21.87 -3.19 22.67
C GLU A 208 -20.80 -3.80 23.57
N GLU A 209 -20.80 -5.13 23.75
CA GLU A 209 -19.76 -5.84 24.51
C GLU A 209 -18.34 -5.53 23.99
N ARG A 210 -18.13 -5.50 22.67
CA ARG A 210 -16.82 -5.17 22.09
C ARG A 210 -16.45 -3.71 22.31
N LYS A 211 -17.42 -2.79 22.24
CA LYS A 211 -17.19 -1.37 22.52
C LYS A 211 -16.82 -1.15 23.98
N GLU A 212 -17.45 -1.85 24.91
CA GLU A 212 -17.10 -1.85 26.34
C GLU A 212 -15.67 -2.36 26.58
N HIS A 213 -15.21 -3.30 25.75
CA HIS A 213 -13.82 -3.78 25.75
C HIS A 213 -12.83 -2.92 24.92
N GLY A 214 -13.25 -1.72 24.47
CA GLY A 214 -12.37 -0.76 23.80
C GLY A 214 -12.16 -1.01 22.30
N ALA A 215 -12.98 -1.86 21.67
CA ALA A 215 -12.98 -1.98 20.22
C ALA A 215 -13.43 -0.66 19.55
N LEU A 216 -12.75 -0.29 18.48
CA LEU A 216 -12.97 0.95 17.75
C LEU A 216 -13.67 0.68 16.42
N GLU A 217 -14.68 1.49 16.10
CA GLU A 217 -15.34 1.47 14.77
C GLU A 217 -14.38 1.96 13.67
N GLN A 218 -13.51 2.89 14.02
CA GLN A 218 -12.46 3.41 13.17
C GLN A 218 -11.23 3.84 13.98
N LEU A 219 -10.07 3.78 13.34
CA LEU A 219 -8.83 4.41 13.79
C LEU A 219 -8.42 5.44 12.76
N THR A 220 -8.48 6.72 13.15
CA THR A 220 -8.29 7.85 12.23
C THR A 220 -6.80 8.05 11.95
N ALA A 221 -6.47 8.28 10.68
CA ALA A 221 -5.12 8.63 10.28
C ALA A 221 -4.62 9.87 11.04
N MET A 222 -3.35 9.88 11.41
CA MET A 222 -2.72 11.05 12.00
C MET A 222 -2.88 12.27 11.07
N PRO A 223 -3.42 13.39 11.57
CA PRO A 223 -3.47 14.63 10.81
C PRO A 223 -2.06 15.17 10.55
N GLN A 224 -1.88 15.84 9.42
CA GLN A 224 -0.64 16.55 9.11
C GLN A 224 -0.40 17.64 10.18
N TRP A 225 0.83 17.74 10.68
CA TRP A 225 1.15 18.63 11.80
C TRP A 225 1.09 20.11 11.39
N GLU A 226 1.26 20.42 10.09
CA GLU A 226 1.24 21.76 9.53
C GLU A 226 -0.15 22.42 9.55
N VAL A 227 -1.22 21.63 9.66
CA VAL A 227 -2.61 22.11 9.66
C VAL A 227 -3.27 22.11 11.04
N LEU A 228 -2.54 21.66 12.06
CA LEU A 228 -2.99 21.70 13.45
C LEU A 228 -2.38 22.92 14.15
N SER A 229 -3.23 23.75 14.76
CA SER A 229 -2.73 24.78 15.66
C SER A 229 -2.03 24.12 16.85
N PRO A 230 -0.82 24.56 17.24
CA PRO A 230 -0.24 24.17 18.51
C PRO A 230 -1.21 24.52 19.63
N GLY A 231 -1.51 23.56 20.49
CA GLY A 231 -2.26 23.78 21.74
C GLY A 231 -1.49 24.64 22.72
#